data_AF-A0A2T2VSC1-F1
#
_entry.id   AF-A0A2T2VSC1-F1
#
_cell.length_a   1.000
_cell.length_b   1.000
_cell.length_c   1.000
_cell.angle_alpha   90.00
_cell.angle_beta   90.00
_cell.angle_gamma   90.00
#
_symmetry.space_group_name_H-M   'P 1'
#
loop_
_entity.id
_entity.type
_entity.pdbx_description
1 polymer ?
#
loop_
_entity_poly.entity_id
_entity_poly.type
_entity_poly.pdbx_seq_one_letter_code
_entity_poly.pdbx_strand_id
1 'polypeptide(L)'
;MKKKRATQAFEAVTRRNVDPGIVEITKGNNFKARVYPIPAKGYKKAIIAYEQEISGDDEHYIYQLPLSIKNVLKNFSVKVEVVLNKPEVVQSNHASINLNFTEARNSYISEYQLYRNWSTPKSN
;
A
#
# COMPACT_ATOMS: atom_id res chain seq x y z
N MET A 1 9.76 19.63 -19.58
CA MET A 1 9.70 18.18 -19.86
C MET A 1 9.66 17.41 -18.54
N LYS A 2 8.55 16.78 -18.14
CA LYS A 2 8.47 15.76 -17.06
C LYS A 2 7.02 15.23 -16.97
N LYS A 3 6.57 14.46 -17.97
CA LYS A 3 5.27 13.76 -17.94
C LYS A 3 5.32 12.34 -18.49
N LYS A 4 6.52 11.87 -18.88
CA LYS A 4 6.71 10.58 -19.58
C LYS A 4 7.34 9.48 -18.73
N ARG A 5 7.79 9.74 -17.50
CA ARG A 5 8.52 8.75 -16.69
C ARG A 5 7.63 7.92 -15.74
N ALA A 6 6.48 8.43 -15.31
CA ALA A 6 5.56 7.67 -14.46
C ALA A 6 4.81 6.54 -15.22
N THR A 7 4.66 6.66 -16.54
CA THR A 7 3.99 5.64 -17.38
C THR A 7 4.91 4.45 -17.69
N GLN A 8 6.23 4.62 -17.65
CA GLN A 8 7.18 3.59 -18.10
C GLN A 8 7.50 2.52 -17.05
N ALA A 9 7.25 2.77 -15.76
CA ALA A 9 7.52 1.78 -14.71
C ALA A 9 6.45 0.66 -14.64
N PHE A 10 5.28 0.85 -15.27
CA PHE A 10 4.15 -0.09 -15.17
C PHE A 10 3.96 -1.00 -16.39
N GLU A 11 4.62 -0.73 -17.52
CA GLU A 11 4.46 -1.50 -18.76
C GLU A 11 5.40 -2.72 -18.86
N ALA A 12 6.39 -2.85 -17.98
CA ALA A 12 7.44 -3.87 -18.09
C ALA A 12 7.03 -5.30 -17.64
N VAL A 13 5.92 -5.47 -16.91
CA VAL A 13 5.54 -6.80 -16.37
C VAL A 13 4.44 -7.50 -17.19
N THR A 14 3.67 -6.77 -18.00
CA THR A 14 2.47 -7.33 -18.67
C THR A 14 2.77 -8.04 -20.01
N ARG A 15 3.99 -7.89 -20.55
CA ARG A 15 4.30 -8.32 -21.92
C ARG A 15 4.97 -9.70 -22.06
N ARG A 16 4.75 -10.62 -21.12
CA ARG A 16 5.38 -11.96 -21.21
C ARG A 16 4.49 -13.19 -21.09
N ASN A 17 3.16 -13.07 -21.01
CA ASN A 17 2.21 -14.09 -21.51
C ASN A 17 0.79 -13.79 -21.04
N VAL A 18 0.04 -13.13 -21.94
CA VAL A 18 -1.41 -13.27 -22.19
C VAL A 18 -2.33 -13.29 -20.95
N ASP A 19 -3.09 -12.20 -20.86
CA ASP A 19 -3.82 -11.62 -19.72
C ASP A 19 -4.95 -12.46 -19.10
N PRO A 20 -5.35 -12.15 -17.85
CA PRO A 20 -6.79 -11.94 -17.61
C PRO A 20 -7.12 -10.80 -16.63
N GLY A 21 -6.33 -9.74 -16.64
CA GLY A 21 -6.57 -8.51 -15.91
C GLY A 21 -6.40 -7.26 -16.73
N ILE A 22 -7.46 -6.89 -17.44
CA ILE A 22 -7.63 -5.58 -18.05
C ILE A 22 -7.34 -4.52 -16.98
N VAL A 23 -6.23 -3.80 -17.16
CA VAL A 23 -5.93 -2.56 -16.43
C VAL A 23 -6.62 -1.44 -17.19
N GLU A 24 -7.72 -0.94 -16.64
CA GLU A 24 -8.40 0.23 -17.19
C GLU A 24 -7.90 1.47 -16.45
N ILE A 25 -7.22 2.35 -17.19
CA ILE A 25 -6.89 3.69 -16.70
C ILE A 25 -8.18 4.51 -16.80
N THR A 26 -8.81 4.75 -15.66
CA THR A 26 -9.97 5.66 -15.59
C THR A 26 -9.49 7.12 -15.53
N LYS A 27 -10.34 8.11 -15.84
CA LYS A 27 -9.97 9.53 -15.76
C LYS A 27 -9.40 9.85 -14.35
N GLY A 28 -8.15 10.34 -14.28
CA GLY A 28 -7.48 10.73 -13.03
C GLY A 28 -6.34 9.80 -12.59
N ASN A 29 -6.02 9.78 -11.28
CA ASN A 29 -4.99 8.91 -10.65
C ASN A 29 -5.58 7.60 -10.10
N ASN A 30 -6.56 7.02 -10.81
CA ASN A 30 -7.30 5.83 -10.38
C ASN A 30 -6.98 4.64 -11.29
N PHE A 31 -6.42 3.59 -10.70
CA PHE A 31 -6.07 2.35 -11.39
C PHE A 31 -7.05 1.24 -11.04
N LYS A 32 -7.60 0.57 -12.05
CA LYS A 32 -8.51 -0.57 -11.87
C LYS A 32 -7.99 -1.77 -12.63
N ALA A 33 -7.78 -2.87 -11.92
CA ALA A 33 -7.45 -4.17 -12.50
C ALA A 33 -8.54 -5.19 -12.14
N ARG A 34 -8.92 -6.04 -13.10
CA ARG A 34 -9.73 -7.24 -12.86
C ARG A 34 -8.79 -8.44 -12.75
N VAL A 35 -9.09 -9.46 -11.94
CA VAL A 35 -8.25 -10.67 -11.86
C VAL A 35 -9.16 -11.89 -11.93
N TYR A 36 -9.15 -12.58 -13.08
CA TYR A 36 -10.00 -13.74 -13.31
C TYR A 36 -9.28 -14.85 -14.10
N PRO A 37 -9.82 -16.07 -14.14
CA PRO A 37 -10.52 -16.67 -13.02
C PRO A 37 -9.57 -16.89 -11.83
N ILE A 38 -10.12 -16.87 -10.61
CA ILE A 38 -9.46 -17.42 -9.43
C ILE A 38 -9.96 -18.86 -9.30
N PRO A 39 -9.14 -19.89 -9.56
CA PRO A 39 -9.59 -21.29 -9.48
C PRO A 39 -10.10 -21.65 -8.09
N ALA A 40 -10.95 -22.68 -7.98
CA ALA A 40 -11.39 -23.19 -6.70
C ALA A 40 -10.17 -23.61 -5.85
N LYS A 41 -10.11 -23.15 -4.60
CA LYS A 41 -8.95 -23.32 -3.68
C LYS A 41 -7.63 -22.69 -4.19
N GLY A 42 -7.66 -21.97 -5.31
CA GLY A 42 -6.54 -21.22 -5.83
C GLY A 42 -6.42 -19.85 -5.16
N TYR A 43 -5.23 -19.25 -5.25
CA TYR A 43 -5.00 -17.87 -4.84
C TYR A 43 -4.40 -17.08 -6.01
N LYS A 44 -4.58 -15.77 -5.99
CA LYS A 44 -3.89 -14.83 -6.87
C LYS A 44 -3.17 -13.81 -6.01
N LYS A 45 -1.99 -13.38 -6.47
CA LYS A 45 -1.17 -12.36 -5.81
C LYS A 45 -1.12 -11.13 -6.70
N ALA A 46 -1.49 -9.98 -6.13
CA ALA A 46 -1.30 -8.68 -6.76
C ALA A 46 -0.19 -7.93 -6.00
N ILE A 47 0.67 -7.23 -6.75
CA ILE A 47 1.72 -6.37 -6.21
C ILE A 47 1.55 -5.01 -6.86
N ILE A 48 1.48 -3.96 -6.05
CA ILE A 48 1.38 -2.58 -6.51
C ILE A 48 2.60 -1.86 -5.95
N ALA A 49 3.40 -1.27 -6.84
CA ALA A 49 4.52 -0.40 -6.49
C ALA A 49 4.26 0.97 -7.12
N TYR A 50 4.45 2.03 -6.35
CA TYR A 50 4.30 3.39 -6.81
C TYR A 50 5.26 4.31 -6.07
N GLU A 51 5.57 5.44 -6.70
CA GLU A 51 6.35 6.53 -6.14
C GLU A 51 5.44 7.74 -6.04
N GLN A 52 5.57 8.52 -4.97
CA GLN A 52 4.91 9.80 -4.83
C GLN A 52 5.88 10.84 -4.24
N GLU A 53 5.84 12.05 -4.78
CA GLU A 53 6.46 13.19 -4.13
C GLU A 53 5.63 13.55 -2.90
N ILE A 54 6.26 13.68 -1.75
CA ILE A 54 5.59 14.04 -0.50
C ILE A 54 5.39 15.56 -0.49
N SER A 55 4.15 16.00 -0.36
CA SER A 55 3.82 17.41 -0.18
C SER A 55 3.93 17.83 1.28
N GLY A 56 4.39 19.05 1.52
CA GLY A 56 4.59 19.63 2.84
C GLY A 56 4.85 21.12 2.75
N ASP A 57 5.14 21.73 3.90
CA ASP A 57 5.83 23.02 3.95
C ASP A 57 7.34 22.81 4.10
N ASP A 58 8.10 23.90 4.18
CA ASP A 58 9.57 23.86 4.26
C ASP A 58 10.11 23.08 5.46
N GLU A 59 9.27 22.85 6.49
CA GLU A 59 9.65 22.17 7.74
C GLU A 59 8.94 20.82 7.93
N HIS A 60 7.76 20.61 7.33
CA HIS A 60 6.90 19.46 7.61
C HIS A 60 6.41 18.79 6.32
N TYR A 61 7.03 17.66 5.98
CA TYR A 61 6.54 16.74 4.95
C TYR A 61 5.58 15.73 5.57
N ILE A 62 4.34 15.67 5.09
CA ILE A 62 3.32 14.76 5.63
C ILE A 62 3.02 13.66 4.63
N TYR A 63 3.25 12.42 5.04
CA TYR A 63 2.87 11.24 4.28
C TYR A 63 1.58 10.63 4.85
N GLN A 64 0.55 10.54 4.00
CA GLN A 64 -0.66 9.79 4.32
C GLN A 64 -0.74 8.56 3.41
N LEU A 65 -0.84 7.37 4.01
CA LEU A 65 -1.09 6.13 3.26
C LEU A 65 -2.61 5.90 3.15
N PRO A 66 -3.24 6.11 1.98
CA PRO A 66 -4.68 5.98 1.83
C PRO A 66 -5.07 4.50 1.69
N LEU A 67 -5.12 3.77 2.80
CA LEU A 67 -5.63 2.40 2.83
C LEU A 67 -7.14 2.39 3.03
N SER A 68 -7.91 2.71 1.98
CA SER A 68 -9.38 2.59 1.99
C SER A 68 -9.83 1.14 1.78
N ILE A 69 -9.30 0.21 2.60
CA ILE A 69 -9.62 -1.21 2.50
C ILE A 69 -10.99 -1.44 3.14
N LYS A 70 -12.00 -1.66 2.30
CA LYS A 70 -13.39 -1.85 2.75
C LYS A 70 -13.64 -3.24 3.37
N ASN A 71 -12.84 -4.23 2.99
CA ASN A 71 -12.98 -5.61 3.45
C ASN A 71 -12.00 -5.90 4.58
N VAL A 72 -12.43 -6.71 5.56
CA VAL A 72 -11.57 -7.12 6.66
C VAL A 72 -10.49 -8.07 6.14
N LEU A 73 -9.22 -7.71 6.38
CA LEU A 73 -8.08 -8.55 6.07
C LEU A 73 -7.81 -9.52 7.23
N LYS A 74 -7.56 -10.80 6.90
CA LYS A 74 -7.16 -11.83 7.89
C LYS A 74 -5.78 -11.54 8.48
N ASN A 75 -4.87 -11.15 7.59
CA ASN A 75 -3.48 -10.82 7.89
C ASN A 75 -3.20 -9.46 7.25
N PHE A 76 -2.72 -8.52 8.04
CA PHE A 76 -2.33 -7.21 7.56
C PHE A 76 -0.99 -6.84 8.16
N SER A 77 -0.05 -6.41 7.33
CA SER A 77 1.26 -5.97 7.76
C SER A 77 1.66 -4.70 7.02
N VAL A 78 2.33 -3.82 7.73
CA VAL A 78 2.92 -2.58 7.19
C VAL A 78 4.34 -2.49 7.69
N LYS A 79 5.26 -2.16 6.78
CA LYS A 79 6.62 -1.76 7.10
C LYS A 79 6.84 -0.37 6.53
N VAL A 80 7.32 0.53 7.36
CA VAL A 80 7.69 1.90 6.98
C VAL A 80 9.17 2.08 7.30
N GLU A 81 9.91 2.63 6.35
CA GLU A 81 11.30 3.02 6.52
C GLU A 81 11.46 4.48 6.10
N VAL A 82 12.01 5.30 6.99
CA VAL A 82 12.32 6.71 6.76
C VAL A 82 13.82 6.88 6.88
N VAL A 83 14.48 7.42 5.86
CA VAL A 83 15.94 7.57 5.83
C VAL A 83 16.31 8.95 6.36
N LEU A 84 17.49 9.08 6.99
CA LEU A 84 18.10 10.32 7.51
C LEU A 84 17.43 10.92 8.74
N ASN A 85 16.13 11.19 8.69
CA ASN A 85 15.44 11.95 9.73
C ASN A 85 14.46 11.10 10.51
N LYS A 86 14.43 11.27 11.84
CA LYS A 86 13.44 10.61 12.68
C LYS A 86 12.06 11.20 12.39
N PRO A 87 11.08 10.39 11.95
CA PRO A 87 9.75 10.88 11.69
C PRO A 87 8.97 11.09 12.99
N GLU A 88 8.06 12.05 12.97
CA GLU A 88 7.04 12.23 14.00
C GLU A 88 5.72 11.59 13.56
N VAL A 89 5.05 10.90 14.50
CA VAL A 89 3.73 10.31 14.24
C VAL A 89 2.67 11.32 14.67
N VAL A 90 2.01 11.92 13.69
CA VAL A 90 0.91 12.87 13.92
C VAL A 90 -0.41 12.15 14.17
N GLN A 91 -1.27 12.75 14.99
CA GLN A 91 -2.64 12.25 15.18
C GLN A 91 -3.45 12.43 13.89
N SER A 92 -4.36 11.49 13.62
CA SER A 92 -5.24 11.54 12.46
C SER A 92 -6.68 11.28 12.86
N ASN A 93 -7.62 12.00 12.23
CA ASN A 93 -9.05 11.75 12.34
C ASN A 93 -9.50 10.56 11.47
N HIS A 94 -8.58 9.94 10.71
CA HIS A 94 -8.82 8.75 9.92
C HIS A 94 -8.36 7.50 10.66
N ALA A 95 -8.80 6.33 10.18
CA ALA A 95 -8.29 5.06 10.67
C ALA A 95 -6.76 5.03 10.55
N SER A 96 -6.08 4.93 11.69
CA SER A 96 -4.63 4.96 11.80
C SER A 96 -4.10 3.63 12.32
N ILE A 97 -2.82 3.39 12.04
CA ILE A 97 -2.05 2.32 12.66
C ILE A 97 -1.01 2.93 13.58
N ASN A 98 -0.71 2.23 14.67
CA ASN A 98 0.33 2.67 15.59
C ASN A 98 1.68 2.35 14.98
N LEU A 99 2.43 3.39 14.61
CA LEU A 99 3.81 3.27 14.16
C LEU A 99 4.73 3.63 15.34
N ASN A 100 5.68 2.74 15.63
CA ASN A 100 6.77 2.99 16.56
C ASN A 100 8.09 2.81 15.81
N PHE A 101 8.88 3.88 15.69
CA PHE A 101 10.09 3.90 14.89
C PHE A 101 11.32 3.55 15.73
N THR A 102 12.03 2.52 15.29
CA THR A 102 13.33 2.12 15.84
C THR A 102 14.44 2.59 14.91
N GLU A 103 15.50 3.13 15.48
CA GLU A 103 16.69 3.54 14.72
C GLU A 103 17.45 2.32 14.18
N ALA A 104 17.81 2.39 12.92
CA ALA A 104 18.73 1.52 12.21
C ALA A 104 19.79 2.41 11.55
N ARG A 105 20.98 1.87 11.23
CA ARG A 105 22.21 2.60 10.83
C ARG A 105 22.05 4.02 10.24
N ASN A 106 21.17 4.21 9.26
CA ASN A 106 20.87 5.52 8.66
C ASN A 106 19.36 5.71 8.37
N SER A 107 18.50 4.97 9.08
CA SER A 107 17.06 4.97 8.85
C SER A 107 16.28 4.69 10.12
N TYR A 108 14.98 4.96 10.08
CA TYR A 108 14.04 4.72 11.13
C TYR A 108 12.99 3.76 10.59
N ILE A 109 12.86 2.60 11.21
CA ILE A 109 12.00 1.52 10.74
C ILE A 109 10.86 1.31 11.74
N SER A 110 9.64 1.21 11.21
CA SER A 110 8.47 0.78 11.96
C SER A 110 7.81 -0.40 11.26
N GLU A 111 7.49 -1.44 12.03
CA GLU A 111 6.76 -2.61 11.56
C GLU A 111 5.48 -2.77 12.38
N TYR A 112 4.36 -2.92 11.67
CA TYR A 112 3.04 -3.14 12.24
C TYR A 112 2.47 -4.42 11.67
N GLN A 113 1.89 -5.27 12.53
CA GLN A 113 1.22 -6.49 12.12
C GLN A 113 -0.10 -6.65 12.88
N LEU A 114 -1.14 -7.02 12.14
CA LEU A 114 -2.45 -7.36 12.66
C LEU A 114 -2.82 -8.76 12.15
N TYR A 115 -2.97 -9.67 13.11
CA TYR A 115 -3.47 -11.03 12.90
C TYR A 115 -4.86 -11.12 13.52
N ARG A 116 -5.88 -11.45 12.71
CA ARG A 116 -7.22 -11.68 13.24
C ARG A 116 -7.50 -13.17 13.34
N ASN A 117 -7.59 -13.67 14.57
CA ASN A 117 -8.02 -15.03 14.86
C ASN A 117 -9.56 -15.10 14.79
N TRP A 118 -10.09 -16.01 13.98
CA TRP A 118 -11.53 -16.29 13.96
C TRP A 118 -11.85 -17.36 15.00
N SER A 119 -12.07 -16.94 16.25
CA SER A 119 -12.58 -17.80 17.31
C SER A 119 -13.53 -17.03 18.22
N THR A 120 -14.80 -16.90 17.82
CA THR A 120 -16.00 -17.26 18.62
C THR A 120 -17.28 -16.81 17.88
N PRO A 121 -18.25 -17.71 17.62
CA PRO A 121 -19.64 -17.30 17.50
C PRO A 121 -20.07 -16.76 18.87
N LYS A 122 -20.77 -15.62 18.91
CA LYS A 122 -21.55 -15.27 20.10
C LYS A 122 -22.62 -16.35 20.28
N SER A 123 -22.53 -17.11 21.37
CA SER A 123 -23.70 -17.84 21.88
C SER A 123 -24.72 -16.82 22.36
N ASN A 124 -25.99 -17.08 22.02
CA ASN A 124 -27.17 -16.31 22.42
C ASN A 124 -27.26 -16.07 23.93
#